data_AF-F9PPY6-F1
#
_entry.id   AF-F9PPY6-F1
#
_cell.length_a   1.000
_cell.length_b   1.000
_cell.length_c   1.000
_cell.angle_alpha   90.00
_cell.angle_beta   90.00
_cell.angle_gamma   90.00
#
_symmetry.space_group_name_H-M   'P 1'
#
loop_
_entity.id
_entity.type
_entity.pdbx_description
1 polymer ?
#
loop_
_entity_poly.entity_id
_entity_poly.type
_entity_poly.pdbx_seq_one_letter_code
_entity_poly.pdbx_strand_id
1 'polypeptide(L)'
;MGGRVGLKGTDGEGILEKAIALGAVQEAPEKAKKALRKVVELKDKFKVFTASGLMGEEECKELGLDYEIVYNASEKSSVTDSRELLKYFLENGIELIFFVGGDGTARDVYSVIEDKIPVIGVPAGVKIHSPVYGNTPEQAGSLLFEVINGVELPVIEKDVVDIDEDAFRDDRVEVRLYGYLRVPFDQRYLQNKKSQTPQSDSDAQVSIACDVIDGMKDDIFYIIGSGTTPMYIMKELDLPYTVLGVDIIKIKNL
;
A
#
# COMPACT_ATOMS: atom_id res chain seq x y z
N MET A 1 -8.54 -11.16 0.97
CA MET A 1 -9.89 -10.55 0.71
C MET A 1 -9.73 -9.05 0.50
N GLY A 2 -10.35 -8.47 -0.54
CA GLY A 2 -10.31 -7.01 -0.76
C GLY A 2 -11.41 -6.31 0.04
N GLY A 3 -11.08 -5.22 0.73
CA GLY A 3 -11.86 -4.60 1.82
C GLY A 3 -13.22 -3.95 1.47
N ARG A 4 -14.01 -4.47 0.53
CA ARG A 4 -15.31 -3.88 0.16
C ARG A 4 -16.41 -4.00 1.21
N VAL A 5 -16.39 -5.02 2.07
CA VAL A 5 -17.52 -5.29 2.99
C VAL A 5 -17.49 -4.48 4.28
N GLY A 6 -16.54 -3.54 4.45
CA GLY A 6 -16.51 -2.65 5.63
C GLY A 6 -16.36 -3.36 6.97
N LEU A 7 -16.08 -4.66 6.98
CA LEU A 7 -15.78 -5.41 8.19
C LEU A 7 -14.42 -4.94 8.71
N LYS A 8 -14.38 -4.68 10.02
CA LYS A 8 -13.21 -4.18 10.77
C LYS A 8 -12.09 -5.25 10.81
N GLY A 9 -11.50 -5.58 9.67
CA GLY A 9 -10.52 -6.67 9.49
C GLY A 9 -11.16 -7.98 8.97
N THR A 10 -10.33 -8.90 8.48
CA THR A 10 -10.72 -10.31 8.19
C THR A 10 -10.09 -11.30 9.17
N ASP A 11 -9.36 -10.79 10.16
CA ASP A 11 -8.51 -11.58 11.04
C ASP A 11 -9.32 -11.93 12.30
N GLY A 12 -10.05 -13.04 12.20
CA GLY A 12 -10.84 -13.57 13.30
C GLY A 12 -11.65 -14.80 12.88
N GLU A 13 -11.73 -15.78 13.77
CA GLU A 13 -12.55 -16.98 13.59
C GLU A 13 -14.01 -16.57 13.31
N GLY A 14 -14.54 -16.92 12.14
CA GLY A 14 -15.91 -16.58 11.72
C GLY A 14 -16.11 -15.22 11.01
N ILE A 15 -15.14 -14.31 11.00
CA ILE A 15 -15.25 -13.01 10.28
C ILE A 15 -15.09 -13.22 8.77
N LEU A 16 -14.18 -14.11 8.36
CA LEU A 16 -13.99 -14.48 6.95
C LEU A 16 -15.25 -15.11 6.34
N GLU A 17 -15.90 -16.02 7.07
CA GLU A 17 -17.15 -16.65 6.63
C GLU A 17 -18.29 -15.63 6.55
N LYS A 18 -18.37 -14.70 7.50
CA LYS A 18 -19.33 -13.60 7.48
C LYS A 18 -19.07 -12.61 6.33
N ALA A 19 -17.80 -12.34 6.00
CA ALA A 19 -17.41 -11.50 4.86
C ALA A 19 -17.87 -12.13 3.53
N ILE A 20 -17.59 -13.43 3.35
CA ILE A 20 -18.00 -14.19 2.16
C ILE A 20 -19.53 -14.26 2.08
N ALA A 21 -20.22 -14.53 3.19
CA ALA A 21 -21.68 -14.56 3.26
C ALA A 21 -22.33 -13.20 2.95
N LEU A 22 -21.63 -12.09 3.21
CA LEU A 22 -22.06 -10.73 2.89
C LEU A 22 -21.70 -10.30 1.45
N GLY A 23 -21.20 -11.22 0.61
CA GLY A 23 -20.90 -10.97 -0.80
C GLY A 23 -19.53 -10.33 -1.05
N ALA A 24 -18.58 -10.48 -0.13
CA ALA A 24 -17.21 -10.02 -0.35
C ALA A 24 -16.57 -10.72 -1.55
N VAL A 25 -16.20 -9.93 -2.56
CA VAL A 25 -15.47 -10.43 -3.73
C VAL A 25 -13.98 -10.47 -3.42
N GLN A 26 -13.31 -11.55 -3.81
CA GLN A 26 -11.86 -11.67 -3.73
C GLN A 26 -11.20 -10.76 -4.76
N GLU A 27 -10.83 -9.54 -4.36
CA GLU A 27 -10.15 -8.60 -5.27
C GLU A 27 -8.63 -8.84 -5.39
N ALA A 28 -8.04 -9.60 -4.45
CA ALA A 28 -6.59 -9.80 -4.41
C ALA A 28 -6.04 -10.48 -5.69
N PRO A 29 -6.66 -11.57 -6.22
CA PRO A 29 -6.24 -12.17 -7.48
C PRO A 29 -6.25 -11.19 -8.65
N GLU A 30 -7.32 -10.42 -8.83
CA GLU A 30 -7.41 -9.45 -9.92
C GLU A 30 -6.38 -8.32 -9.79
N LYS A 31 -6.10 -7.88 -8.56
CA LYS A 31 -5.06 -6.86 -8.31
C LYS A 31 -3.66 -7.41 -8.55
N ALA A 32 -3.38 -8.64 -8.14
CA ALA A 32 -2.14 -9.33 -8.46
C ALA A 32 -1.94 -9.41 -9.98
N LYS A 33 -2.98 -9.85 -10.72
CA LYS A 33 -2.93 -9.91 -12.18
C LYS A 33 -2.70 -8.56 -12.83
N LYS A 34 -3.35 -7.49 -12.37
CA LYS A 34 -3.12 -6.13 -12.87
C LYS A 34 -1.67 -5.68 -12.72
N ALA A 35 -1.05 -6.01 -11.60
CA ALA A 35 0.34 -5.69 -11.33
C ALA A 35 1.28 -6.55 -12.19
N LEU A 36 1.12 -7.87 -12.16
CA LEU A 36 1.96 -8.83 -12.89
C LEU A 36 1.87 -8.68 -14.42
N ARG A 37 0.75 -8.20 -14.96
CA ARG A 37 0.62 -7.87 -16.40
C ARG A 37 1.67 -6.87 -16.87
N LYS A 38 2.20 -6.02 -15.99
CA LYS A 38 3.27 -5.06 -16.32
C LYS A 38 4.60 -5.72 -16.66
N VAL A 39 4.83 -6.95 -16.19
CA VAL A 39 6.12 -7.64 -16.35
C VAL A 39 6.05 -8.86 -17.26
N VAL A 40 4.88 -9.15 -17.85
CA VAL A 40 4.71 -10.29 -18.78
C VAL A 40 5.66 -10.21 -19.97
N GLU A 41 5.98 -9.01 -20.47
CA GLU A 41 6.94 -8.82 -21.56
C GLU A 41 8.39 -9.13 -21.14
N LEU A 42 8.68 -9.18 -19.85
CA LEU A 42 9.99 -9.51 -19.27
C LEU A 42 10.06 -10.93 -18.72
N LYS A 43 9.05 -11.79 -18.98
CA LYS A 43 8.92 -13.13 -18.37
C LYS A 43 10.14 -14.05 -18.51
N ASP A 44 10.98 -13.83 -19.52
CA ASP A 44 12.19 -14.64 -19.74
C ASP A 44 13.40 -14.14 -18.91
N LYS A 45 13.26 -13.02 -18.18
CA LYS A 45 14.31 -12.42 -17.33
C LYS A 45 14.21 -12.79 -15.86
N PHE A 46 13.12 -13.42 -15.44
CA PHE A 46 12.87 -13.76 -14.04
C PHE A 46 12.12 -15.08 -13.94
N LYS A 47 12.15 -15.68 -12.75
CA LYS A 47 11.36 -16.86 -12.41
C LYS A 47 10.57 -16.59 -11.14
N VAL A 48 9.30 -16.97 -11.13
CA VAL A 48 8.44 -16.81 -9.95
C VAL A 48 8.50 -18.07 -9.09
N PHE A 49 8.80 -17.93 -7.81
CA PHE A 49 8.63 -19.00 -6.83
C PHE A 49 7.39 -18.69 -6.01
N THR A 50 6.42 -19.61 -6.01
CA THR A 50 5.09 -19.35 -5.42
C THR A 50 4.49 -20.58 -4.74
N ALA A 51 3.33 -20.42 -4.11
CA ALA A 51 2.54 -21.51 -3.55
C ALA A 51 1.38 -21.91 -4.48
N SER A 52 0.86 -23.12 -4.28
CA SER A 52 -0.23 -23.68 -5.09
C SER A 52 -1.55 -22.90 -4.97
N GLY A 53 -2.39 -23.00 -6.01
CA GLY A 53 -3.73 -22.42 -6.06
C GLY A 53 -3.75 -20.88 -5.98
N LEU A 54 -4.65 -20.36 -5.15
CA LEU A 54 -4.93 -18.93 -4.98
C LEU A 54 -3.77 -18.11 -4.35
N MET A 55 -2.67 -18.75 -3.98
CA MET A 55 -1.49 -18.08 -3.42
C MET A 55 -0.46 -17.64 -4.48
N GLY A 56 -0.82 -17.75 -5.77
CA GLY A 56 -0.04 -17.18 -6.87
C GLY A 56 0.11 -18.10 -8.08
N GLU A 57 -0.14 -19.41 -7.94
CA GLU A 57 -0.12 -20.36 -9.07
C GLU A 57 -1.12 -19.95 -10.14
N GLU A 58 -2.36 -19.66 -9.77
CA GLU A 58 -3.43 -19.33 -10.70
C GLU A 58 -3.11 -18.08 -11.53
N GLU A 59 -2.58 -17.04 -10.89
CA GLU A 59 -2.17 -15.81 -11.55
C GLU A 59 -0.99 -16.01 -12.50
N CYS A 60 0.02 -16.78 -12.09
CA CYS A 60 1.18 -17.08 -12.93
C CYS A 60 0.76 -17.89 -14.16
N LYS A 61 -0.11 -18.89 -13.95
CA LYS A 61 -0.66 -19.75 -15.00
C LYS A 61 -1.50 -18.97 -16.01
N GLU A 62 -2.39 -18.08 -15.54
CA GLU A 62 -3.23 -17.25 -16.40
C GLU A 62 -2.40 -16.28 -17.25
N LEU A 63 -1.32 -15.73 -16.69
CA LEU A 63 -0.46 -14.77 -17.36
C LEU A 63 0.69 -15.40 -18.17
N GLY A 64 0.88 -16.72 -18.08
CA GLY A 64 1.94 -17.45 -18.78
C GLY A 64 3.34 -17.04 -18.34
N LEU A 65 3.52 -16.76 -17.05
CA LEU A 65 4.83 -16.50 -16.42
C LEU A 65 5.57 -17.82 -16.21
N ASP A 66 6.92 -17.79 -16.17
CA ASP A 66 7.70 -18.93 -15.72
C ASP A 66 7.65 -18.99 -14.19
N TYR A 67 7.15 -20.10 -13.64
CA TYR A 67 6.95 -20.25 -12.21
C TYR A 67 7.22 -21.66 -11.70
N GLU A 68 7.57 -21.76 -10.41
CA GLU A 68 7.74 -23.01 -9.67
C GLU A 68 6.93 -22.97 -8.38
N ILE A 69 6.18 -24.04 -8.14
CA ILE A 69 5.43 -24.23 -6.89
C ILE A 69 6.38 -24.83 -5.85
N VAL A 70 6.73 -24.03 -4.84
CA VAL A 70 7.66 -24.40 -3.77
C VAL A 70 6.96 -24.75 -2.46
N TYR A 71 5.66 -24.47 -2.38
CA TYR A 71 4.83 -24.78 -1.23
C TYR A 71 3.42 -25.19 -1.67
N ASN A 72 2.91 -26.29 -1.13
CA ASN A 72 1.53 -26.74 -1.40
C ASN A 72 0.61 -26.23 -0.29
N ALA A 73 -0.14 -25.18 -0.58
CA ALA A 73 -1.12 -24.60 0.33
C ALA A 73 -2.42 -25.42 0.32
N SER A 74 -3.12 -25.39 1.46
CA SER A 74 -4.48 -25.93 1.53
C SER A 74 -5.47 -25.10 0.69
N GLU A 75 -6.61 -25.69 0.31
CA GLU A 75 -7.64 -24.99 -0.49
C GLU A 75 -8.10 -23.66 0.15
N LYS A 76 -8.12 -23.61 1.48
CA LYS A 76 -8.33 -22.39 2.26
C LYS A 76 -7.00 -21.96 2.87
N SER A 77 -6.23 -21.17 2.13
CA SER A 77 -4.96 -20.67 2.62
C SER A 77 -5.10 -19.87 3.90
N SER A 78 -4.04 -19.93 4.70
CA SER A 78 -3.96 -19.37 6.05
C SER A 78 -2.73 -18.48 6.19
N VAL A 79 -2.67 -17.72 7.28
CA VAL A 79 -1.47 -16.96 7.66
C VAL A 79 -0.26 -17.89 7.82
N THR A 80 -0.47 -19.12 8.30
CA THR A 80 0.60 -20.11 8.41
C THR A 80 1.18 -20.52 7.05
N ASP A 81 0.34 -20.66 6.02
CA ASP A 81 0.82 -20.96 4.66
C ASP A 81 1.72 -19.83 4.11
N SER A 82 1.35 -18.58 4.39
CA SER A 82 2.17 -17.42 4.01
C SER A 82 3.52 -17.42 4.71
N ARG A 83 3.55 -17.74 6.01
CA ARG A 83 4.80 -17.77 6.79
C ARG A 83 5.73 -18.90 6.37
N GLU A 84 5.21 -20.09 6.06
CA GLU A 84 6.04 -21.20 5.57
C GLU A 84 6.63 -20.90 4.19
N LEU A 85 5.86 -20.27 3.28
CA LEU A 85 6.38 -19.81 2.00
C LEU A 85 7.50 -18.78 2.17
N LEU A 86 7.32 -17.81 3.08
CA LEU A 86 8.33 -16.78 3.36
C LEU A 86 9.61 -17.38 3.98
N LYS A 87 9.51 -18.42 4.82
CA LYS A 87 10.69 -19.15 5.32
C LYS A 87 11.46 -19.82 4.19
N TYR A 88 10.75 -20.49 3.27
CA TYR A 88 11.37 -21.05 2.08
C TYR A 88 12.13 -19.98 1.30
N PHE A 89 11.56 -18.78 1.13
CA PHE A 89 12.24 -17.68 0.42
C PHE A 89 13.55 -17.25 1.07
N LEU A 90 13.61 -17.18 2.40
CA LEU A 90 14.83 -16.87 3.15
C LEU A 90 15.93 -17.91 2.97
N GLU A 91 15.56 -19.18 2.93
CA GLU A 91 16.50 -20.30 2.86
C GLU A 91 17.02 -20.56 1.44
N ASN A 92 16.31 -20.09 0.41
CA ASN A 92 16.59 -20.42 -1.00
C ASN A 92 17.04 -19.22 -1.85
N GLY A 93 17.45 -18.11 -1.21
CA GLY A 93 18.13 -17.01 -1.90
C GLY A 93 17.23 -16.20 -2.85
N ILE A 94 15.95 -16.02 -2.49
CA ILE A 94 15.03 -15.17 -3.26
C ILE A 94 15.49 -13.71 -3.18
N GLU A 95 15.55 -13.06 -4.36
CA GLU A 95 16.10 -11.71 -4.50
C GLU A 95 15.11 -10.60 -4.16
N LEU A 96 13.80 -10.85 -4.35
CA LEU A 96 12.73 -9.89 -4.16
C LEU A 96 11.42 -10.60 -3.84
N ILE A 97 10.66 -10.09 -2.88
CA ILE A 97 9.32 -10.58 -2.55
C ILE A 97 8.26 -9.64 -3.12
N PHE A 98 7.37 -10.18 -3.95
CA PHE A 98 6.23 -9.46 -4.50
C PHE A 98 4.94 -10.01 -3.90
N PHE A 99 4.26 -9.24 -3.06
CA PHE A 99 3.11 -9.74 -2.28
C PHE A 99 1.87 -8.86 -2.44
N VAL A 100 0.69 -9.46 -2.29
CA VAL A 100 -0.60 -8.77 -2.45
C VAL A 100 -1.38 -8.82 -1.15
N GLY A 101 -1.75 -7.66 -0.61
CA GLY A 101 -2.38 -7.63 0.71
C GLY A 101 -2.67 -6.24 1.26
N GLY A 102 -2.98 -6.18 2.55
CA GLY A 102 -3.03 -4.96 3.35
C GLY A 102 -2.05 -5.04 4.52
N ASP A 103 -2.08 -4.08 5.44
CA ASP A 103 -1.07 -3.94 6.51
C ASP A 103 -0.82 -5.23 7.33
N GLY A 104 -1.86 -6.01 7.63
CA GLY A 104 -1.70 -7.33 8.28
C GLY A 104 -0.80 -8.30 7.48
N THR A 105 -0.87 -8.28 6.15
CA THR A 105 0.05 -9.04 5.29
C THR A 105 1.47 -8.48 5.33
N ALA A 106 1.65 -7.15 5.32
CA ALA A 106 2.99 -6.57 5.49
C ALA A 106 3.60 -6.93 6.86
N ARG A 107 2.77 -6.96 7.92
CA ARG A 107 3.15 -7.45 9.24
C ARG A 107 3.58 -8.91 9.21
N ASP A 108 2.84 -9.77 8.53
CA ASP A 108 3.21 -11.19 8.39
C ASP A 108 4.52 -11.36 7.60
N VAL A 109 4.70 -10.60 6.51
CA VAL A 109 5.97 -10.55 5.76
C VAL A 109 7.12 -10.13 6.66
N TYR A 110 6.97 -9.03 7.40
CA TYR A 110 7.98 -8.55 8.33
C TYR A 110 8.29 -9.56 9.44
N SER A 111 7.28 -10.25 9.98
CA SER A 111 7.45 -11.23 11.06
C SER A 111 8.36 -12.41 10.72
N VAL A 112 8.61 -12.64 9.43
CA VAL A 112 9.49 -13.71 8.94
C VAL A 112 10.74 -13.13 8.29
N ILE A 113 10.58 -12.16 7.38
CA ILE A 113 11.65 -11.65 6.50
C ILE A 113 12.53 -10.61 7.17
N GLU A 114 11.96 -9.79 8.07
CA GLU A 114 12.63 -8.63 8.67
C GLU A 114 13.25 -7.74 7.56
N ASP A 115 14.55 -7.46 7.60
CA ASP A 115 15.28 -6.61 6.66
C ASP A 115 16.11 -7.41 5.62
N LYS A 116 15.87 -8.72 5.49
CA LYS A 116 16.76 -9.61 4.72
C LYS A 116 16.52 -9.57 3.21
N ILE A 117 15.26 -9.54 2.79
CA ILE A 117 14.87 -9.56 1.38
C ILE A 117 14.04 -8.31 1.06
N PRO A 118 14.35 -7.54 0.00
CA PRO A 118 13.53 -6.41 -0.39
C PRO A 118 12.14 -6.87 -0.85
N VAL A 119 11.14 -6.01 -0.65
CA VAL A 119 9.73 -6.32 -0.92
C VAL A 119 9.08 -5.24 -1.78
N ILE A 120 8.06 -5.61 -2.54
CA ILE A 120 7.10 -4.70 -3.17
C ILE A 120 5.69 -5.20 -2.86
N GLY A 121 4.90 -4.37 -2.19
CA GLY A 121 3.50 -4.65 -1.91
C GLY A 121 2.56 -4.18 -3.01
N VAL A 122 1.56 -5.02 -3.35
CA VAL A 122 0.42 -4.67 -4.19
C VAL A 122 -0.80 -4.38 -3.29
N PRO A 123 -1.38 -3.17 -3.34
CA PRO A 123 -2.41 -2.76 -2.40
C PRO A 123 -3.76 -3.47 -2.66
N ALA A 124 -4.13 -4.42 -1.80
CA ALA A 124 -5.40 -5.16 -1.89
C ALA A 124 -6.52 -4.59 -1.01
N GLY A 125 -6.18 -3.87 0.06
CA GLY A 125 -7.12 -3.23 0.99
C GLY A 125 -7.41 -1.76 0.66
N VAL A 126 -8.38 -1.19 1.39
CA VAL A 126 -8.70 0.26 1.36
C VAL A 126 -8.07 1.03 2.52
N LYS A 127 -7.53 0.31 3.52
CA LYS A 127 -6.86 0.85 4.71
C LYS A 127 -5.43 0.33 4.75
N ILE A 128 -4.57 0.95 3.95
CA ILE A 128 -3.14 0.65 3.90
C ILE A 128 -2.40 1.87 4.41
N HIS A 129 -1.60 1.65 5.45
CA HIS A 129 -0.83 2.65 6.19
C HIS A 129 0.68 2.44 6.02
N SER A 130 1.12 1.20 5.82
CA SER A 130 2.53 0.89 5.60
C SER A 130 2.99 1.41 4.23
N PRO A 131 4.01 2.28 4.14
CA PRO A 131 4.54 2.79 2.87
C PRO A 131 5.41 1.77 2.11
N VAL A 132 5.02 0.48 2.12
CA VAL A 132 5.68 -0.64 1.42
C VAL A 132 4.94 -1.07 0.16
N TYR A 133 3.82 -0.42 -0.15
CA TYR A 133 2.96 -0.71 -1.29
C TYR A 133 3.12 0.33 -2.41
N GLY A 134 2.89 -0.09 -3.66
CA GLY A 134 2.64 0.87 -4.74
C GLY A 134 1.33 1.64 -4.53
N ASN A 135 1.18 2.86 -5.07
CA ASN A 135 -0.09 3.60 -4.88
C ASN A 135 -1.28 2.92 -5.55
N THR A 136 -1.02 2.17 -6.63
CA THR A 136 -1.99 1.29 -7.28
C THR A 136 -1.34 -0.06 -7.60
N PRO A 137 -2.14 -1.12 -7.87
CA PRO A 137 -1.58 -2.38 -8.33
C PRO A 137 -0.73 -2.23 -9.59
N GLU A 138 -1.16 -1.41 -10.55
CA GLU A 138 -0.43 -1.15 -11.77
C GLU A 138 0.90 -0.43 -11.50
N GLN A 139 0.96 0.48 -10.52
CA GLN A 139 2.21 1.15 -10.14
C GLN A 139 3.17 0.23 -9.39
N ALA A 140 2.67 -0.68 -8.54
CA ALA A 140 3.49 -1.74 -7.96
C ALA A 140 4.10 -2.63 -9.06
N GLY A 141 3.32 -2.96 -10.08
CA GLY A 141 3.79 -3.66 -11.27
C GLY A 141 4.83 -2.87 -12.09
N SER A 142 4.65 -1.57 -12.25
CA SER A 142 5.65 -0.71 -12.91
C SER A 142 6.96 -0.66 -12.12
N LEU A 143 6.91 -0.56 -10.79
CA LEU A 143 8.12 -0.63 -9.96
C LEU A 143 8.84 -1.97 -10.12
N LEU A 144 8.09 -3.09 -10.12
CA LEU A 144 8.64 -4.41 -10.39
C LEU A 144 9.29 -4.49 -11.78
N PHE A 145 8.67 -3.88 -12.80
CA PHE A 145 9.23 -3.80 -14.15
C PHE A 145 10.60 -3.11 -14.16
N GLU A 146 10.73 -1.96 -13.51
CA GLU A 146 12.01 -1.23 -13.44
C GLU A 146 13.11 -2.08 -12.78
N VAL A 147 12.77 -2.78 -11.68
CA VAL A 147 13.69 -3.69 -10.98
C VAL A 147 14.16 -4.81 -11.91
N ILE A 148 13.23 -5.53 -12.57
CA ILE A 148 13.56 -6.65 -13.47
C ILE A 148 14.33 -6.15 -14.71
N ASN A 149 14.06 -4.92 -15.16
CA ASN A 149 14.75 -4.32 -16.29
C ASN A 149 16.16 -3.80 -15.94
N GLY A 150 16.58 -3.90 -14.68
CA GLY A 150 17.93 -3.56 -14.23
C GLY A 150 18.15 -2.08 -13.96
N VAL A 151 17.08 -1.31 -13.69
CA VAL A 151 17.23 0.08 -13.24
C VAL A 151 17.77 0.10 -11.81
N GLU A 152 18.85 0.85 -11.59
CA GLU A 152 19.40 1.06 -10.25
C GLU A 152 18.46 1.92 -9.42
N LEU A 153 17.69 1.27 -8.55
CA LEU A 153 16.80 1.92 -7.58
C LEU A 153 17.40 1.83 -6.18
N PRO A 154 17.38 2.93 -5.39
CA PRO A 154 17.79 2.87 -3.99
C PRO A 154 16.84 1.93 -3.23
N VAL A 155 17.40 1.03 -2.42
CA VAL A 155 16.61 0.21 -1.50
C VAL A 155 16.61 0.89 -0.15
N ILE A 156 15.43 1.28 0.33
CA ILE A 156 15.27 2.01 1.59
C ILE A 156 14.37 1.27 2.57
N GLU A 157 14.52 1.57 3.85
CA GLU A 157 13.65 1.04 4.90
C GLU A 157 12.34 1.83 4.97
N LYS A 158 11.23 1.11 5.14
CA LYS A 158 9.88 1.66 5.24
C LYS A 158 9.14 1.03 6.41
N ASP A 159 8.44 1.87 7.17
CA ASP A 159 7.65 1.48 8.32
C ASP A 159 6.64 0.37 7.95
N VAL A 160 6.58 -0.67 8.78
CA VAL A 160 5.46 -1.61 8.81
C VAL A 160 4.59 -1.24 9.99
N VAL A 161 3.41 -0.71 9.67
CA VAL A 161 2.44 -0.23 10.63
C VAL A 161 1.12 -0.93 10.41
N ASP A 162 0.46 -1.28 11.50
CA ASP A 162 -0.89 -1.85 11.44
C ASP A 162 -1.74 -1.24 12.55
N ILE A 163 -3.05 -1.19 12.34
CA ILE A 163 -4.00 -0.72 13.34
C ILE A 163 -4.15 -1.82 14.39
N ASP A 164 -4.10 -1.43 15.67
CA ASP A 164 -4.48 -2.33 16.75
C ASP A 164 -5.98 -2.64 16.64
N GLU A 165 -6.30 -3.85 16.16
CA GLU A 165 -7.67 -4.28 15.93
C GLU A 165 -8.48 -4.37 17.22
N ASP A 166 -7.86 -4.61 18.38
CA ASP A 166 -8.53 -4.64 19.67
C ASP A 166 -8.86 -3.22 20.14
N ALA A 167 -7.94 -2.26 19.98
CA ALA A 167 -8.23 -0.85 20.22
C ALA A 167 -9.32 -0.32 19.26
N PHE A 168 -9.33 -0.80 18.01
CA PHE A 168 -10.31 -0.40 17.00
C PHE A 168 -11.73 -0.95 17.26
N ARG A 169 -11.85 -2.04 18.04
CA ARG A 169 -13.14 -2.53 18.56
C ARG A 169 -13.70 -1.61 19.65
N ASP A 170 -12.83 -0.94 20.40
CA ASP A 170 -13.16 0.07 21.41
C ASP A 170 -13.29 1.51 20.84
N ASP A 171 -13.46 1.65 19.52
CA ASP A 171 -13.50 2.94 18.80
C ASP A 171 -12.27 3.86 19.04
N ARG A 172 -11.10 3.26 19.35
CA ARG A 172 -9.80 3.94 19.42
C ARG A 172 -8.93 3.53 18.23
N VAL A 173 -8.38 4.50 17.51
CA VAL A 173 -7.45 4.22 16.39
C VAL A 173 -6.02 4.36 16.91
N GLU A 174 -5.42 3.25 17.30
CA GLU A 174 -4.00 3.19 17.63
C GLU A 174 -3.23 2.49 16.52
N VAL A 175 -2.23 3.18 15.95
CA VAL A 175 -1.34 2.64 14.92
C VAL A 175 -0.06 2.20 15.60
N ARG A 176 0.28 0.92 15.49
CA ARG A 176 1.50 0.35 16.08
C ARG A 176 2.57 0.14 15.02
N LEU A 177 3.81 0.55 15.33
CA LEU A 177 4.99 0.21 14.54
C LEU A 177 5.44 -1.21 14.89
N TYR A 178 5.54 -2.07 13.88
CA TYR A 178 6.03 -3.44 14.02
C TYR A 178 7.51 -3.55 13.65
N GLY A 179 7.96 -2.74 12.69
CA GLY A 179 9.36 -2.62 12.30
C GLY A 179 9.50 -2.04 10.90
N TYR A 180 10.47 -2.53 10.14
CA TYR A 180 10.85 -1.96 8.85
C TYR A 180 11.08 -3.05 7.81
N LEU A 181 10.56 -2.84 6.60
CA LEU A 181 10.86 -3.65 5.42
C LEU A 181 11.71 -2.84 4.45
N ARG A 182 12.60 -3.52 3.73
CA ARG A 182 13.38 -2.92 2.64
C ARG A 182 12.56 -2.89 1.36
N VAL A 183 12.53 -1.75 0.68
CA VAL A 183 11.70 -1.53 -0.50
C VAL A 183 12.53 -0.81 -1.58
N PRO A 184 12.56 -1.31 -2.83
CA PRO A 184 13.09 -0.56 -3.97
C PRO A 184 12.30 0.74 -4.13
N PHE A 185 12.96 1.89 -4.08
CA PHE A 185 12.28 3.17 -3.97
C PHE A 185 12.30 3.99 -5.24
N ASP A 186 11.10 4.35 -5.69
CA ASP A 186 10.84 5.41 -6.65
C ASP A 186 9.59 6.16 -6.22
N GLN A 187 9.72 7.47 -6.01
CA GLN A 187 8.65 8.34 -5.54
C GLN A 187 7.43 8.34 -6.47
N ARG A 188 7.58 7.97 -7.75
CA ARG A 188 6.50 7.90 -8.72
C ARG A 188 5.55 6.72 -8.48
N TYR A 189 6.01 5.67 -7.81
CA TYR A 189 5.28 4.40 -7.73
C TYR A 189 4.83 4.04 -6.30
N LEU A 190 5.53 4.49 -5.27
CA LEU A 190 5.25 4.09 -3.88
C LEU A 190 4.34 5.04 -3.12
N GLN A 191 3.59 4.45 -2.18
CA GLN A 191 2.73 5.18 -1.26
C GLN A 191 3.55 6.00 -0.27
N ASN A 192 3.31 7.32 -0.26
CA ASN A 192 3.78 8.17 0.82
C ASN A 192 3.07 7.78 2.13
N LYS A 193 3.77 7.88 3.26
CA LYS A 193 3.17 7.70 4.59
C LYS A 193 1.93 8.58 4.63
N LYS A 194 0.74 7.99 4.77
CA LYS A 194 -0.45 8.77 5.08
C LYS A 194 -0.15 9.44 6.40
N SER A 195 -0.11 10.77 6.41
CA SER A 195 -0.02 11.55 7.64
C SER A 195 -1.02 10.96 8.64
N GLN A 196 -0.59 10.85 9.90
CA GLN A 196 -1.41 10.30 10.98
C GLN A 196 -2.81 10.91 10.92
N THR A 197 -3.83 10.11 11.26
CA THR A 197 -5.20 10.60 11.40
C THR A 197 -5.15 11.90 12.21
N PRO A 198 -5.56 13.02 11.62
CA PRO A 198 -5.55 14.29 12.32
C PRO A 198 -6.42 14.15 13.57
N GLN A 199 -5.94 14.59 14.73
CA GLN A 199 -6.64 14.41 16.01
C GLN A 199 -8.00 15.14 16.03
N SER A 200 -8.25 16.00 15.04
CA SER A 200 -9.48 16.73 14.82
C SER A 200 -9.67 17.11 13.35
N ASP A 201 -10.90 17.49 12.96
CA ASP A 201 -11.19 18.05 11.64
C ASP A 201 -10.30 19.27 11.32
N SER A 202 -9.93 20.07 12.31
CA SER A 202 -9.02 21.21 12.13
C SER A 202 -7.60 20.76 11.79
N ASP A 203 -7.09 19.72 12.45
CA ASP A 203 -5.76 19.19 12.13
C ASP A 203 -5.73 18.61 10.69
N ALA A 204 -6.86 18.07 10.23
CA ALA A 204 -7.00 17.56 8.88
C ALA A 204 -6.92 18.68 7.86
N GLN A 205 -7.60 19.79 8.14
CA GLN A 205 -7.60 20.98 7.32
C GLN A 205 -6.22 21.64 7.26
N VAL A 206 -5.47 21.66 8.37
CA VAL A 206 -4.07 22.12 8.40
C VAL A 206 -3.19 21.22 7.54
N SER A 207 -3.28 19.90 7.68
CA SER A 207 -2.45 18.98 6.89
C SER A 207 -2.74 19.08 5.39
N ILE A 208 -4.01 19.22 5.01
CA ILE A 208 -4.41 19.44 3.60
C ILE A 208 -3.86 20.79 3.11
N ALA A 209 -3.90 21.83 3.95
CA ALA A 209 -3.39 23.14 3.59
C ALA A 209 -1.89 23.11 3.30
N CYS A 210 -1.08 22.50 4.16
CA CYS A 210 0.36 22.39 3.97
C CYS A 210 0.72 21.62 2.69
N ASP A 211 0.06 20.49 2.42
CA ASP A 211 0.30 19.70 1.19
C ASP A 211 0.00 20.50 -0.08
N VAL A 212 -1.09 21.26 -0.07
CA VAL A 212 -1.44 22.15 -1.18
C VAL A 212 -0.40 23.26 -1.36
N ILE A 213 0.07 23.87 -0.26
CA ILE A 213 1.06 24.95 -0.27
C ILE A 213 2.41 24.45 -0.80
N ASP A 214 2.85 23.26 -0.39
CA ASP A 214 4.09 22.63 -0.87
C ASP A 214 4.08 22.39 -2.39
N GLY A 215 2.89 22.18 -2.97
CA GLY A 215 2.68 22.03 -4.41
C GLY A 215 2.52 23.35 -5.19
N MET A 216 2.45 24.50 -4.51
CA MET A 216 2.30 25.79 -5.16
C MET A 216 3.63 26.24 -5.80
N LYS A 217 3.50 26.98 -6.91
CA LYS A 217 4.61 27.47 -7.72
C LYS A 217 4.61 28.98 -7.73
N ASP A 218 5.81 29.53 -7.76
CA ASP A 218 6.02 30.97 -7.91
C ASP A 218 5.40 31.50 -9.20
N ASP A 219 4.99 32.76 -9.14
CA ASP A 219 4.46 33.53 -10.25
C ASP A 219 3.13 33.01 -10.86
N ILE A 220 2.48 32.03 -10.23
CA ILE A 220 1.15 31.53 -10.60
C ILE A 220 0.06 32.19 -9.75
N PHE A 221 -1.06 32.51 -10.40
CA PHE A 221 -2.29 32.93 -9.71
C PHE A 221 -3.11 31.72 -9.30
N TYR A 222 -3.49 31.65 -8.03
CA TYR A 222 -4.34 30.62 -7.46
C TYR A 222 -5.70 31.21 -7.09
N ILE A 223 -6.76 30.47 -7.42
CA ILE A 223 -8.14 30.80 -7.04
C ILE A 223 -8.51 29.90 -5.88
N ILE A 224 -8.69 30.50 -4.70
CA ILE A 224 -9.05 29.80 -3.47
C ILE A 224 -10.56 29.95 -3.26
N GLY A 225 -11.27 28.83 -3.27
CA GLY A 225 -12.73 28.79 -3.15
C GLY A 225 -13.23 29.08 -1.74
N SER A 226 -14.55 29.20 -1.60
CA SER A 226 -15.22 29.40 -0.31
C SER A 226 -15.23 28.13 0.55
N GLY A 227 -15.34 28.31 1.86
CA GLY A 227 -15.48 27.22 2.84
C GLY A 227 -14.39 27.18 3.90
N THR A 228 -14.59 26.33 4.90
CA THR A 228 -13.66 26.17 6.03
C THR A 228 -12.39 25.44 5.65
N THR A 229 -12.41 24.54 4.66
CA THR A 229 -11.18 23.83 4.24
C THR A 229 -10.21 24.73 3.46
N PRO A 230 -10.63 25.51 2.45
CA PRO A 230 -9.74 26.46 1.76
C PRO A 230 -9.25 27.61 2.66
N MET A 231 -10.02 27.98 3.69
CA MET A 231 -9.60 28.96 4.70
C MET A 231 -8.26 28.57 5.35
N TYR A 232 -8.03 27.29 5.63
CA TYR A 232 -6.78 26.88 6.27
C TYR A 232 -5.58 27.09 5.33
N ILE A 233 -5.74 26.98 4.01
CA ILE A 233 -4.67 27.33 3.05
C ILE A 233 -4.27 28.80 3.20
N MET A 234 -5.26 29.70 3.27
CA MET A 234 -5.02 31.13 3.45
C MET A 234 -4.41 31.44 4.82
N LYS A 235 -4.85 30.73 5.87
CA LYS A 235 -4.36 30.88 7.24
C LYS A 235 -2.90 30.44 7.40
N GLU A 236 -2.52 29.31 6.81
CA GLU A 236 -1.12 28.83 6.84
C GLU A 236 -0.19 29.72 5.98
N LEU A 237 -0.73 30.38 4.95
CA LEU A 237 0.00 31.39 4.17
C LEU A 237 0.05 32.79 4.82
N ASP A 238 -0.54 32.95 6.02
CA ASP A 238 -0.69 34.24 6.72
C ASP A 238 -1.37 35.34 5.86
N LEU A 239 -2.38 34.94 5.09
CA LEU A 239 -3.14 35.83 4.21
C LEU A 239 -4.57 36.06 4.72
N PRO A 240 -5.15 37.25 4.46
CA PRO A 240 -6.55 37.51 4.78
C PRO A 240 -7.47 36.61 3.94
N TYR A 241 -8.58 36.14 4.52
CA TYR A 241 -9.49 35.19 3.88
C TYR A 241 -10.95 35.58 4.02
N THR A 242 -11.78 35.08 3.12
CA THR A 242 -13.25 35.19 3.18
C THR A 242 -13.92 33.81 3.14
N VAL A 243 -14.71 33.46 4.17
CA VAL A 243 -15.33 32.12 4.27
C VAL A 243 -16.37 31.87 3.18
N LEU A 244 -17.08 32.92 2.78
CA LEU A 244 -18.18 32.85 1.80
C LEU A 244 -17.77 33.43 0.43
N GLY A 245 -16.51 33.83 0.26
CA GLY A 245 -16.00 34.45 -0.94
C GLY A 245 -14.98 33.56 -1.66
N VAL A 246 -14.51 34.04 -2.80
CA VAL A 246 -13.43 33.43 -3.57
C VAL A 246 -12.28 34.43 -3.57
N ASP A 247 -11.11 33.99 -3.13
CA ASP A 247 -9.91 34.81 -3.02
C ASP A 247 -8.93 34.45 -4.15
N ILE A 248 -8.25 35.44 -4.73
CA ILE A 248 -7.20 35.22 -5.73
C ILE A 248 -5.87 35.63 -5.11
N ILE A 249 -4.95 34.68 -5.01
CA ILE A 249 -3.62 34.91 -4.46
C ILE A 249 -2.56 34.68 -5.52
N LYS A 250 -1.42 35.36 -5.37
CA LYS A 250 -0.22 35.11 -6.16
C LYS A 250 0.94 34.95 -5.19
N ILE A 251 1.57 33.78 -5.20
CA ILE A 251 2.77 33.54 -4.39
C ILE A 251 3.95 34.21 -5.06
N LYS A 252 4.63 35.06 -4.30
CA LYS A 252 5.89 35.68 -4.66
C LYS A 252 6.86 35.38 -3.51
N ASN A 253 7.95 34.70 -3.82
CA ASN A 253 9.09 34.71 -2.93
C ASN A 253 9.61 36.15 -2.76
N LEU A 254 9.91 36.54 -1.52
CA LEU A 254 10.59 37.78 -1.17
C LEU A 254 12.09 37.66 -1.48
#